data_AF-A0A1B6HTL5-F1
#
_entry.id   AF-A0A1B6HTL5-F1
#
_cell.length_a   1.000
_cell.length_b   1.000
_cell.length_c   1.000
_cell.angle_alpha   90.00
_cell.angle_beta   90.00
_cell.angle_gamma   90.00
#
_symmetry.space_group_name_H-M   'P 1'
#
loop_
_entity.id
_entity.type
_entity.pdbx_description
1 polymer ?
#
loop_
_entity_poly.entity_id
_entity_poly.type
_entity_poly.pdbx_seq_one_letter_code
_entity_poly.pdbx_strand_id
1 'polypeptide(L)'
;VTSKVVYDYMFAALADTFGGYLQTYGLPLLHEAYYEGYVSYDTAVGFHRLQDEFKGFLMTNGEGWTRPMEVRKHINRILPLKLPTTVSSKPCALLFSEATSLKSAAEEQSDDTNQTNSLIPLPILDDSKQPNSIAIPFKNRALFNLKNRNSYDILIKYYIEAS
;
A
#
# COMPACT_ATOMS: atom_id res chain seq x y z
N VAL A 1 -46.57 17.85 -1.57
CA VAL A 1 -45.15 17.46 -1.66
C VAL A 1 -44.81 17.35 -3.14
N THR A 2 -43.83 18.10 -3.64
CA THR A 2 -43.41 18.02 -5.05
C THR A 2 -42.61 16.73 -5.28
N SER A 3 -42.65 16.18 -6.49
CA SER A 3 -41.93 14.94 -6.86
C SER A 3 -40.44 14.97 -6.45
N LYS A 4 -39.82 16.15 -6.57
CA LYS A 4 -38.42 16.40 -6.17
C LYS A 4 -38.17 16.13 -4.68
N VAL A 5 -39.06 16.62 -3.80
CA VAL A 5 -38.90 16.43 -2.34
C VAL A 5 -39.02 14.95 -1.95
N VAL A 6 -39.92 14.21 -2.60
CA VAL A 6 -40.04 12.75 -2.38
C VAL A 6 -38.78 12.02 -2.83
N TYR A 7 -38.25 12.40 -4.00
CA TYR A 7 -36.99 11.85 -4.51
C TYR A 7 -35.83 12.10 -3.54
N ASP A 8 -35.70 13.32 -3.01
CA ASP A 8 -34.62 13.67 -2.09
C ASP A 8 -34.67 12.82 -0.80
N TYR A 9 -35.86 12.59 -0.23
CA TYR A 9 -36.01 11.71 0.93
C TYR A 9 -35.72 10.24 0.63
N MET A 10 -36.18 9.74 -0.52
CA MET A 10 -35.88 8.37 -0.94
C MET A 10 -34.38 8.17 -1.17
N PHE A 11 -33.73 9.13 -1.83
CA PHE A 11 -32.30 9.08 -2.08
C PHE A 11 -31.49 9.22 -0.79
N ALA A 12 -31.94 10.03 0.18
CA ALA A 12 -31.32 10.10 1.50
C ALA A 12 -31.35 8.75 2.23
N ALA A 13 -32.50 8.08 2.23
CA ALA A 13 -32.60 6.75 2.83
C ALA A 13 -31.68 5.73 2.14
N LEU A 14 -31.57 5.78 0.82
CA LEU A 14 -30.65 4.94 0.06
C LEU A 14 -29.18 5.27 0.36
N ALA A 15 -28.82 6.55 0.39
CA ALA A 15 -27.47 6.99 0.73
C ALA A 15 -27.07 6.55 2.15
N ASP A 16 -28.00 6.57 3.10
CA ASP A 16 -27.73 6.18 4.49
C ASP A 16 -27.49 4.67 4.60
N THR A 17 -28.37 3.87 3.97
CA THR A 17 -28.24 2.41 3.90
C THR A 17 -26.97 1.96 3.18
N PHE A 18 -26.69 2.49 1.99
CA PHE A 18 -25.48 2.13 1.24
C PHE A 18 -24.21 2.70 1.88
N GLY A 19 -24.25 3.92 2.41
CA GLY A 19 -23.13 4.52 3.15
C GLY A 19 -22.74 3.69 4.37
N GLY A 20 -23.72 3.27 5.16
CA GLY A 20 -23.53 2.38 6.31
C GLY A 20 -23.03 0.99 5.91
N TYR A 21 -23.57 0.41 4.84
CA TYR A 21 -23.08 -0.86 4.29
C TYR A 21 -21.63 -0.76 3.82
N LEU A 22 -21.27 0.29 3.09
CA LEU A 22 -19.90 0.53 2.64
C LEU A 22 -18.96 0.70 3.83
N GLN A 23 -19.36 1.41 4.87
CA GLN A 23 -18.52 1.56 6.07
C GLN A 23 -18.31 0.24 6.80
N THR A 24 -19.38 -0.54 6.97
CA THR A 24 -19.37 -1.74 7.81
C THR A 24 -18.72 -2.93 7.10
N TYR A 25 -19.07 -3.15 5.83
CA TYR A 25 -18.69 -4.35 5.08
C TYR A 25 -17.95 -4.03 3.79
N GLY A 26 -18.46 -3.07 3.01
CA GLY A 26 -17.98 -2.82 1.65
C GLY A 26 -16.50 -2.44 1.60
N LEU A 27 -16.10 -1.39 2.34
CA LEU A 27 -14.72 -0.92 2.36
C LEU A 27 -13.75 -1.92 3.00
N PRO A 28 -14.04 -2.55 4.14
CA PRO A 28 -13.15 -3.59 4.69
C PRO A 28 -12.88 -4.72 3.71
N LEU A 29 -13.93 -5.26 3.06
CA LEU A 29 -13.78 -6.34 2.07
C LEU A 29 -13.05 -5.87 0.81
N LEU A 30 -13.31 -4.64 0.38
CA LEU A 30 -12.65 -4.02 -0.76
C LEU A 30 -11.14 -3.82 -0.52
N HIS A 31 -10.76 -3.40 0.68
CA HIS A 31 -9.34 -3.26 1.05
C HIS A 31 -8.64 -4.60 0.97
N GLU A 32 -9.23 -5.65 1.52
CA GLU A 32 -8.68 -7.00 1.43
C GLU A 32 -8.55 -7.44 -0.03
N ALA A 33 -9.62 -7.32 -0.82
CA ALA A 33 -9.60 -7.72 -2.23
C ALA A 33 -8.61 -6.89 -3.07
N TYR A 34 -8.36 -5.63 -2.70
CA TYR A 34 -7.33 -4.79 -3.31
C TYR A 34 -5.92 -5.31 -2.98
N TYR A 35 -5.64 -5.59 -1.71
CA TYR A 35 -4.34 -6.12 -1.28
C TYR A 35 -4.07 -7.54 -1.79
N GLU A 36 -5.12 -8.35 -1.98
CA GLU A 36 -5.03 -9.67 -2.63
C GLU A 36 -4.79 -9.60 -4.14
N GLY A 37 -4.90 -8.40 -4.74
CA GLY A 37 -4.69 -8.16 -6.18
C GLY A 37 -5.90 -8.45 -7.07
N TYR A 38 -7.09 -8.61 -6.49
CA TYR A 38 -8.33 -8.86 -7.25
C TYR A 38 -9.02 -7.58 -7.72
N VAL A 39 -8.81 -6.48 -7.01
CA VAL A 39 -9.43 -5.19 -7.32
C VAL A 39 -8.36 -4.18 -7.73
N SER A 40 -8.64 -3.39 -8.76
CA SER A 40 -7.74 -2.33 -9.20
C SER A 40 -7.78 -1.12 -8.27
N TYR A 41 -6.69 -0.34 -8.22
CA TYR A 41 -6.64 0.91 -7.46
C TYR A 41 -7.78 1.87 -7.85
N ASP A 42 -8.08 1.99 -9.15
CA ASP A 42 -9.10 2.93 -9.63
C ASP A 42 -10.50 2.51 -9.16
N THR A 43 -10.78 1.20 -9.13
CA THR A 43 -12.02 0.67 -8.54
C THR A 43 -12.07 0.97 -7.05
N ALA A 44 -10.99 0.71 -6.31
CA ALA A 44 -10.96 0.93 -4.87
C ALA A 44 -11.20 2.41 -4.50
N VAL A 45 -10.55 3.33 -5.21
CA VAL A 45 -10.76 4.78 -5.07
C VAL A 45 -12.19 5.17 -5.44
N GLY A 46 -12.77 4.56 -6.47
CA GLY A 46 -14.16 4.81 -6.86
C GLY A 46 -15.16 4.54 -5.73
N PHE A 47 -14.97 3.45 -4.98
CA PHE A 47 -15.83 3.13 -3.83
C PHE A 47 -15.64 4.09 -2.66
N HIS A 48 -14.40 4.54 -2.38
CA HIS A 48 -14.16 5.57 -1.37
C HIS A 48 -14.85 6.88 -1.75
N ARG A 49 -14.70 7.31 -3.01
CA ARG A 49 -15.37 8.51 -3.52
C ARG A 49 -16.90 8.39 -3.41
N LEU A 50 -17.47 7.23 -3.74
CA LEU A 50 -18.91 7.00 -3.58
C LEU A 50 -19.35 7.15 -2.11
N GLN A 51 -18.56 6.62 -1.17
CA GLN A 51 -18.85 6.81 0.25
C GLN A 51 -18.78 8.29 0.66
N ASP A 52 -17.80 9.03 0.17
CA ASP A 52 -17.66 10.46 0.43
C ASP A 52 -18.82 11.27 -0.18
N GLU A 53 -19.31 10.87 -1.35
CA GLU A 53 -20.48 11.46 -1.98
C GLU A 53 -21.75 11.22 -1.14
N PHE A 54 -21.95 10.02 -0.58
CA PHE A 54 -23.05 9.75 0.37
C PHE A 54 -22.91 10.56 1.66
N LYS A 55 -21.71 10.61 2.24
CA LYS A 55 -21.43 11.44 3.43
C LYS A 55 -21.71 12.92 3.17
N GLY A 56 -21.27 13.42 2.02
CA GLY A 56 -21.50 14.80 1.58
C GLY A 56 -22.98 15.10 1.37
N PHE A 57 -23.73 14.21 0.70
CA PHE A 57 -25.16 14.36 0.48
C PHE A 57 -25.96 14.39 1.79
N LEU A 58 -25.60 13.52 2.74
CA LEU A 58 -26.26 13.41 4.05
C LEU A 58 -25.73 14.42 5.08
N MET A 59 -24.68 15.17 4.75
CA MET A 59 -23.95 16.05 5.67
C MET A 59 -23.49 15.31 6.95
N THR A 60 -23.00 14.09 6.80
CA THR A 60 -22.55 13.22 7.91
C THR A 60 -21.08 12.85 7.76
N ASN A 61 -20.41 12.57 8.88
CA ASN A 61 -19.08 11.96 8.91
C ASN A 61 -19.13 10.42 8.92
N GLY A 62 -20.32 9.82 9.02
CA GLY A 62 -20.53 8.38 9.13
C GLY A 62 -20.42 7.83 10.57
N GLU A 63 -20.31 8.69 11.59
CA GLU A 63 -20.19 8.29 12.99
C GLU A 63 -21.44 7.57 13.52
N GLY A 64 -22.61 7.90 12.99
CA GLY A 64 -23.87 7.21 13.28
C GLY A 64 -24.01 5.85 12.59
N TRP A 65 -23.14 5.51 11.64
CA TRP A 65 -23.14 4.21 11.01
C TRP A 65 -22.38 3.18 11.84
N THR A 66 -22.70 1.91 11.63
CA THR A 66 -22.01 0.80 12.30
C THR A 66 -20.51 0.83 12.02
N ARG A 67 -19.73 0.41 13.01
CA ARG A 67 -18.27 0.36 12.90
C ARG A 67 -17.84 -0.66 11.83
N PRO A 68 -16.73 -0.41 11.12
CA PRO A 68 -16.17 -1.37 10.18
C PRO A 68 -15.96 -2.76 10.78
N MET A 69 -16.32 -3.81 10.05
CA MET A 69 -16.01 -5.18 10.45
C MET A 69 -14.51 -5.47 10.28
N GLU A 70 -13.99 -6.37 11.10
CA GLU A 70 -12.66 -6.92 10.91
C GLU A 70 -12.68 -8.07 9.89
N VAL A 71 -11.86 -7.96 8.84
CA VAL A 71 -11.62 -9.06 7.91
C VAL A 71 -10.55 -9.96 8.51
N ARG A 72 -10.95 -11.12 9.04
CA ARG A 72 -10.04 -12.03 9.77
C ARG A 72 -9.27 -13.00 8.88
N LYS A 73 -9.69 -13.18 7.64
CA LYS A 73 -9.11 -14.14 6.70
C LYS A 73 -9.14 -13.53 5.30
N HIS A 74 -8.13 -13.89 4.51
CA HIS A 74 -8.14 -13.68 3.07
C HIS A 74 -9.44 -14.22 2.48
N ILE A 75 -10.13 -13.36 1.72
CA ILE A 75 -11.39 -13.67 1.04
C ILE A 75 -11.09 -14.55 -0.17
N ASN A 76 -10.00 -14.24 -0.88
CA ASN A 76 -9.61 -14.95 -2.09
C ASN A 76 -8.20 -15.54 -1.96
N ARG A 77 -7.82 -16.33 -2.98
CA ARG A 77 -6.47 -16.84 -3.10
C ARG A 77 -5.55 -15.72 -3.57
N ILE A 78 -4.62 -15.30 -2.71
CA ILE A 78 -3.62 -14.27 -3.03
C ILE A 78 -2.99 -14.52 -4.41
N LEU A 79 -3.17 -13.55 -5.31
CA LEU A 79 -2.57 -13.62 -6.65
C LEU A 79 -1.09 -13.23 -6.57
N PRO A 80 -0.19 -13.95 -7.25
CA PRO A 80 1.21 -13.54 -7.35
C PRO A 80 1.27 -12.16 -7.99
N LEU A 81 1.98 -11.22 -7.35
CA LEU A 81 2.20 -9.91 -7.93
C LEU A 81 2.98 -10.08 -9.25
N LYS A 82 2.38 -9.61 -10.36
CA LYS A 82 3.02 -9.63 -11.67
C LYS A 82 3.98 -8.46 -11.77
N LEU A 83 5.22 -8.70 -11.39
CA LEU A 83 6.27 -7.71 -11.49
C LEU A 83 6.77 -7.64 -12.93
N PRO A 84 7.01 -6.44 -13.47
CA PRO A 84 7.75 -6.32 -14.71
C PRO A 84 9.18 -6.79 -14.43
N THR A 85 9.46 -8.05 -14.74
CA THR A 85 10.82 -8.59 -14.79
C THR A 85 11.52 -7.99 -15.99
N THR A 86 11.89 -6.72 -15.92
CA THR A 86 13.07 -6.28 -16.66
C THR A 86 14.23 -6.96 -15.98
N VAL A 87 14.63 -8.11 -16.52
CA VAL A 87 15.82 -8.84 -16.08
C VAL A 87 17.00 -7.94 -16.44
N SER A 88 17.28 -6.94 -15.59
CA SER A 88 18.50 -6.19 -15.66
C SER A 88 19.62 -7.21 -15.51
N SER A 89 20.60 -7.20 -16.41
CA SER A 89 21.76 -8.11 -16.32
C SER A 89 22.54 -7.91 -15.00
N LYS A 90 22.29 -6.83 -14.27
CA LYS A 90 22.94 -6.47 -13.00
C LYS A 90 21.94 -5.81 -12.03
N PRO A 91 21.01 -6.56 -11.41
CA PRO A 91 20.00 -6.00 -10.49
C PRO A 91 20.66 -5.26 -9.31
N CYS A 92 21.71 -5.86 -8.73
CA CYS A 92 22.51 -5.25 -7.67
C CYS A 92 23.20 -3.93 -8.07
N ALA A 93 23.35 -3.63 -9.37
CA ALA A 93 23.95 -2.37 -9.81
C ALA A 93 23.04 -1.16 -9.51
N LEU A 94 21.74 -1.37 -9.26
CA LEU A 94 20.79 -0.32 -8.90
C LEU A 94 20.79 0.00 -7.40
N LEU A 95 21.48 -0.79 -6.57
CA LEU A 95 21.50 -0.64 -5.12
C LEU A 95 22.78 0.04 -4.61
N PHE A 96 22.64 0.86 -3.57
CA PHE A 96 23.77 1.27 -2.74
C PHE A 96 24.08 0.13 -1.77
N SER A 97 25.24 -0.50 -1.92
CA SER A 97 25.79 -1.42 -0.94
C SER A 97 27.04 -0.79 -0.35
N GLU A 98 26.94 -0.26 0.87
CA GLU A 98 28.11 0.13 1.66
C GLU A 98 28.74 -1.07 2.39
N ALA A 99 28.26 -2.30 2.16
CA ALA A 99 28.81 -3.50 2.78
C ALA A 99 30.27 -3.79 2.35
N THR A 100 30.81 -3.11 1.33
CA THR A 100 32.24 -3.16 0.97
C THR A 100 33.11 -2.09 1.64
N SER A 101 32.55 -1.16 2.43
CA SER A 101 33.33 -0.05 3.03
C SER A 101 33.18 0.13 4.54
N LEU A 102 32.83 -0.93 5.26
CA LEU A 102 33.12 -1.04 6.71
C LEU A 102 34.42 -1.82 7.01
N LYS A 103 35.18 -2.21 5.98
CA LYS A 103 36.54 -2.75 6.13
C LYS A 103 37.60 -1.69 5.83
N SER A 104 37.83 -0.76 6.75
CA SER A 104 39.10 -0.02 6.82
C SER A 104 39.25 0.77 8.13
N ALA A 105 39.14 0.12 9.29
CA ALA A 105 39.71 0.65 10.54
C ALA A 105 39.98 -0.43 11.60
N ALA A 106 40.46 -1.61 11.21
CA ALA A 106 41.23 -2.51 12.08
C ALA A 106 41.77 -3.70 11.27
N GLU A 107 43.08 -3.88 11.33
CA GLU A 107 43.89 -5.09 11.14
C GLU A 107 43.12 -6.40 11.43
N GLU A 108 43.34 -7.57 10.83
CA GLU A 108 44.54 -8.20 10.26
C GLU A 108 44.12 -9.48 9.49
N GLN A 109 45.10 -10.14 8.88
CA GLN A 109 45.00 -11.32 8.02
C GLN A 109 44.10 -12.47 8.52
N SER A 110 43.23 -12.97 7.66
CA SER A 110 42.92 -14.41 7.59
C SER A 110 42.37 -14.78 6.22
N ASP A 111 43.11 -15.64 5.55
CA ASP A 111 42.74 -16.41 4.37
C ASP A 111 41.60 -17.37 4.74
N ASP A 112 40.36 -17.04 4.39
CA ASP A 112 39.31 -18.03 4.28
C ASP A 112 38.17 -17.51 3.38
N THR A 113 37.58 -18.46 2.67
CA THR A 113 36.50 -18.33 1.68
C THR A 113 35.25 -17.62 2.20
N ASN A 114 35.32 -16.29 2.35
CA ASN A 114 34.23 -15.49 2.87
C ASN A 114 33.20 -15.23 1.77
N GLN A 115 32.20 -16.11 1.72
CA GLN A 115 30.88 -15.83 1.18
C GLN A 115 30.44 -14.49 1.80
N THR A 116 30.62 -13.40 1.07
CA THR A 116 30.14 -12.09 1.49
C THR A 116 28.63 -12.19 1.47
N ASN A 117 28.03 -12.48 2.64
CA ASN A 117 26.61 -12.29 2.85
C ASN A 117 26.36 -10.80 2.61
N SER A 118 26.02 -10.46 1.37
CA SER A 118 25.62 -9.11 0.98
C SER A 118 24.41 -8.76 1.84
N LEU A 119 24.66 -8.02 2.91
CA LEU A 119 23.65 -7.69 3.89
C LEU A 119 22.70 -6.71 3.21
N ILE A 120 21.50 -7.17 2.85
CA ILE A 120 20.48 -6.34 2.19
C ILE A 120 19.99 -5.32 3.23
N PRO A 121 20.28 -4.01 3.05
CA PRO A 121 19.89 -2.99 4.02
C PRO A 121 18.37 -2.88 4.18
N LEU A 122 17.88 -2.76 5.41
CA LEU A 122 16.44 -2.62 5.65
C LEU A 122 15.92 -1.25 5.21
N PRO A 123 14.78 -1.17 4.51
CA PRO A 123 14.09 0.09 4.27
C PRO A 123 13.72 0.79 5.58
N ILE A 124 13.81 2.13 5.60
CA ILE A 124 13.56 2.95 6.79
C ILE A 124 12.36 3.87 6.53
N LEU A 125 11.43 3.95 7.49
CA LEU A 125 10.29 4.87 7.43
C LEU A 125 10.66 6.22 8.03
N ASP A 126 10.00 7.29 7.56
CA ASP A 126 10.17 8.63 8.11
C ASP A 126 9.55 8.80 9.50
N ASP A 127 8.41 8.15 9.76
CA ASP A 127 7.71 8.16 11.05
C ASP A 127 7.19 6.76 11.40
N SER A 128 7.24 6.41 12.69
CA SER A 128 6.84 5.07 13.20
C SER A 128 5.32 4.91 13.40
N LYS A 129 4.58 6.01 13.54
CA LYS A 129 3.13 6.05 13.79
C LYS A 129 2.34 6.41 12.54
N GLN A 130 2.83 7.36 11.75
CA GLN A 130 2.17 7.83 10.53
C GLN A 130 3.19 8.03 9.40
N PRO A 131 3.72 6.92 8.85
CA PRO A 131 4.70 7.00 7.79
C PRO A 131 4.13 7.65 6.54
N ASN A 132 4.83 8.65 6.01
CA ASN A 132 4.49 9.32 4.76
C ASN A 132 5.45 8.92 3.65
N SER A 133 6.69 8.61 3.99
CA SER A 133 7.74 8.26 3.06
C SER A 133 8.58 7.08 3.55
N ILE A 134 9.22 6.40 2.60
CA ILE A 134 10.14 5.30 2.86
C ILE A 134 11.47 5.58 2.15
N ALA A 135 12.56 5.38 2.88
CA ALA A 135 13.92 5.40 2.39
C ALA A 135 14.33 3.97 1.97
N ILE A 136 14.71 3.82 0.71
CA ILE A 136 15.10 2.58 0.07
C ILE A 136 16.43 2.83 -0.66
N PRO A 137 17.44 1.97 -0.54
CA PRO A 137 18.79 2.26 -1.00
C PRO A 137 18.99 2.04 -2.52
N PHE A 138 18.19 2.71 -3.35
CA PHE A 138 18.41 2.78 -4.79
C PHE A 138 19.34 3.94 -5.18
N LYS A 139 20.21 3.72 -6.17
CA LYS A 139 21.21 4.72 -6.63
C LYS A 139 20.62 6.03 -7.12
N ASN A 140 19.55 5.96 -7.91
CA ASN A 140 18.99 7.12 -8.59
C ASN A 140 18.01 7.91 -7.71
N ARG A 141 17.33 7.23 -6.78
CA ARG A 141 16.30 7.83 -5.93
C ARG A 141 16.14 6.99 -4.67
N ALA A 142 16.53 7.54 -3.53
CA ALA A 142 16.45 6.81 -2.27
C ALA A 142 15.15 7.01 -1.48
N LEU A 143 14.32 8.01 -1.81
CA LEU A 143 13.14 8.35 -1.00
C LEU A 143 11.86 8.32 -1.84
N PHE A 144 10.87 7.56 -1.35
CA PHE A 144 9.58 7.34 -2.01
C PHE A 144 8.44 7.75 -1.10
N ASN A 145 7.43 8.39 -1.66
CA ASN A 145 6.22 8.78 -0.93
C ASN A 145 5.22 7.61 -0.98
N LEU A 146 4.83 7.09 0.18
CA LEU A 146 3.93 5.94 0.31
C LEU A 146 2.49 6.25 -0.12
N LYS A 147 2.11 7.52 -0.16
CA LYS A 147 0.78 7.98 -0.60
C LYS A 147 0.69 8.13 -2.12
N ASN A 148 1.80 8.00 -2.84
CA ASN A 148 1.79 8.08 -4.30
C ASN A 148 1.40 6.73 -4.90
N ARG A 149 0.42 6.75 -5.84
CA ARG A 149 -0.01 5.56 -6.61
C ARG A 149 1.16 4.80 -7.24
N ASN A 150 2.21 5.51 -7.67
CA ASN A 150 3.38 4.89 -8.32
C ASN A 150 4.32 4.14 -7.36
N SER A 151 4.08 4.21 -6.05
CA SER A 151 4.96 3.64 -5.02
C SER A 151 4.37 2.39 -4.34
N TYR A 152 3.22 1.87 -4.81
CA TYR A 152 2.53 0.75 -4.17
C TYR A 152 3.34 -0.56 -4.12
N ASP A 153 4.25 -0.78 -5.08
CA ASP A 153 5.04 -2.00 -5.23
C ASP A 153 6.54 -1.78 -4.94
N ILE A 154 6.92 -0.63 -4.36
CA ILE A 154 8.33 -0.24 -4.25
C ILE A 154 9.16 -1.17 -3.35
N LEU A 155 8.56 -1.68 -2.28
CA LEU A 155 9.22 -2.66 -1.40
C LEU A 155 9.49 -3.97 -2.12
N ILE A 156 8.56 -4.40 -2.96
CA ILE A 156 8.68 -5.66 -3.68
C ILE A 156 9.75 -5.51 -4.77
N LYS A 157 9.73 -4.39 -5.50
CA LYS A 157 10.81 -4.02 -6.44
C LYS A 157 12.17 -4.03 -5.75
N TYR A 158 12.27 -3.44 -4.57
CA TYR A 158 13.52 -3.41 -3.82
C TYR A 158 14.08 -4.80 -3.52
N TYR A 159 13.26 -5.70 -2.97
CA TYR A 159 13.74 -7.05 -2.62
C TYR A 159 14.05 -7.91 -3.84
N ILE A 160 13.43 -7.65 -5.00
CA ILE A 160 13.79 -8.33 -6.26
C ILE A 160 15.13 -7.85 -6.79
N GLU A 161 15.40 -6.54 -6.73
CA GLU A 161 16.69 -5.99 -7.16
C GLU A 161 17.83 -6.36 -6.20
N ALA A 162 17.49 -6.75 -4.96
CA ALA A 162 18.43 -7.15 -3.91
C ALA A 162 18.71 -8.66 -3.87
N SER A 163 17.84 -9.49 -4.45
CA SER A 163 17.98 -10.96 -4.53
C SER A 163 18.82 -11.40 -5.71
#